data_AF-A0A0K8TY50-F1
#
_entry.id   AF-A0A0K8TY50-F1
#
_cell.length_a   1.000
_cell.length_b   1.000
_cell.length_c   1.000
_cell.angle_alpha   90.00
_cell.angle_beta   90.00
_cell.angle_gamma   90.00
#
_symmetry.space_group_name_H-M   'P 1'
#
loop_
_entity.id
_entity.type
_entity.pdbx_description
1 polymer ?
#
loop_
_entity_poly.entity_id
_entity_poly.type
_entity_poly.pdbx_seq_one_letter_code
_entity_poly.pdbx_strand_id
1 'polypeptide(L)'
;MSGDSSKLNQCASEINEDEQQYLDLIQRIITKGVDRSDRTGVGTRSVFGAQMRFDLRNSFPLLTTKRVFWRAVAEELLWFVHGKTDAKILQEKNIHIWDGNSNREFLDKCGFSDREEGDLGPVYGFQWRHFGAKYRNCKDSYKDEGIDQLQQVIDTIRNNPNDRRIIMSAWNPVDIPQMALPPCHCLAQFFVANGELSCQLYQRSADMGLGVPFNIASYALLTYMIAHITDLRPGDFVHTLGDAHVYNNHIEALKEQLTREPRAFPKLLIKRELKCIEDFTFKDFELIDYNPYPKISME
;
A
#
# COMPACT_ATOMS: atom_id res chain seq x y z
N MET A 1 -51.79 -28.51 20.07
CA MET A 1 -50.40 -28.27 20.51
C MET A 1 -49.49 -28.82 19.43
N SER A 2 -49.12 -27.97 18.48
CA SER A 2 -48.22 -28.29 17.37
C SER A 2 -47.15 -27.21 17.39
N GLY A 3 -45.92 -27.62 17.72
CA GLY A 3 -44.79 -26.71 17.88
C GLY A 3 -44.39 -26.09 16.56
N ASP A 4 -44.21 -24.77 16.58
CA ASP A 4 -43.62 -24.04 15.47
C ASP A 4 -42.12 -23.92 15.71
N SER A 5 -41.38 -24.80 15.03
CA SER A 5 -39.93 -24.79 14.93
C SER A 5 -39.50 -23.83 13.82
N SER A 6 -39.39 -22.54 14.15
CA SER A 6 -38.77 -21.54 13.27
C SER A 6 -37.71 -20.73 14.01
N LYS A 7 -36.71 -21.46 14.54
CA LYS A 7 -35.35 -20.94 14.69
C LYS A 7 -34.46 -21.77 13.80
N LEU A 8 -33.83 -21.12 12.82
CA LEU A 8 -32.48 -21.35 12.27
C LEU A 8 -32.43 -20.72 10.87
N ASN A 9 -32.42 -19.37 10.81
CA ASN A 9 -31.71 -18.72 9.72
C ASN A 9 -30.23 -18.85 10.05
N GLN A 10 -29.59 -19.85 9.45
CA GLN A 10 -28.13 -19.95 9.35
C GLN A 10 -27.62 -18.65 8.73
N CYS A 11 -26.91 -17.84 9.52
CA CYS A 11 -25.87 -16.96 8.97
C CYS A 11 -24.84 -17.88 8.31
N ALA A 12 -24.95 -18.08 7.00
CA ALA A 12 -23.76 -18.38 6.22
C ALA A 12 -22.80 -17.21 6.50
N SER A 13 -21.58 -17.50 6.97
CA SER A 13 -20.51 -16.51 6.90
C SER A 13 -20.39 -16.17 5.42
N GLU A 14 -20.75 -14.94 5.04
CA GLU A 14 -20.38 -14.45 3.72
C GLU A 14 -18.86 -14.47 3.69
N ILE A 15 -18.29 -15.37 2.88
CA ILE A 15 -16.86 -15.48 2.67
C ILE A 15 -16.38 -14.10 2.21
N ASN A 16 -15.32 -13.59 2.82
CA ASN A 16 -14.70 -12.34 2.37
C ASN A 16 -13.94 -12.62 1.05
N GLU A 17 -14.67 -12.57 -0.06
CA GLU A 17 -14.19 -12.83 -1.42
C GLU A 17 -13.02 -11.91 -1.80
N ASP A 18 -13.03 -10.67 -1.30
CA ASP A 18 -11.96 -9.71 -1.56
C ASP A 18 -10.62 -10.14 -0.92
N GLU A 19 -10.65 -10.64 0.33
CA GLU A 19 -9.46 -11.24 0.95
C GLU A 19 -9.09 -12.59 0.30
N GLN A 20 -10.09 -13.36 -0.14
CA GLN A 20 -9.87 -14.65 -0.79
C GLN A 20 -9.02 -14.51 -2.07
N GLN A 21 -9.18 -13.43 -2.83
CA GLN A 21 -8.34 -13.13 -4.00
C GLN A 21 -6.83 -13.10 -3.66
N TYR A 22 -6.47 -12.52 -2.51
CA TYR A 22 -5.07 -12.47 -2.04
C TYR A 22 -4.56 -13.86 -1.64
N LEU A 23 -5.38 -14.65 -0.94
CA LEU A 23 -5.04 -16.01 -0.53
C LEU A 23 -4.91 -16.96 -1.73
N ASP A 24 -5.83 -16.89 -2.68
CA ASP A 24 -5.79 -17.68 -3.91
C ASP A 24 -4.54 -17.37 -4.73
N LEU A 25 -4.12 -16.11 -4.76
CA LEU A 25 -2.88 -15.73 -5.44
C LEU A 25 -1.64 -16.30 -4.73
N ILE A 26 -1.57 -16.28 -3.40
CA ILE A 26 -0.50 -16.95 -2.65
C ILE A 26 -0.49 -18.45 -2.96
N GLN A 27 -1.65 -19.11 -2.87
CA GLN A 27 -1.80 -20.54 -3.13
C GLN A 27 -1.32 -20.89 -4.56
N ARG A 28 -1.69 -20.06 -5.54
CA ARG A 28 -1.23 -20.18 -6.93
C ARG A 28 0.28 -20.02 -7.06
N ILE A 29 0.88 -19.04 -6.38
CA ILE A 29 2.34 -18.83 -6.42
C ILE A 29 3.07 -20.03 -5.80
N ILE A 30 2.62 -20.52 -4.64
CA ILE A 30 3.26 -21.66 -3.97
C ILE A 30 3.16 -22.93 -4.81
N THR A 31 2.03 -23.18 -5.47
CA THR A 31 1.79 -24.44 -6.20
C THR A 31 2.26 -24.43 -7.64
N LYS A 32 2.12 -23.29 -8.34
CA LYS A 32 2.34 -23.16 -9.78
C LYS A 32 3.42 -22.14 -10.13
N GLY A 33 3.94 -21.40 -9.15
CA GLY A 33 5.00 -20.42 -9.37
C GLY A 33 6.32 -21.08 -9.75
N VAL A 34 7.13 -20.34 -10.50
CA VAL A 34 8.46 -20.76 -10.93
C VAL A 34 9.48 -20.35 -9.87
N ASP A 35 10.38 -21.27 -9.52
CA ASP A 35 11.51 -20.97 -8.63
C ASP A 35 12.48 -20.02 -9.32
N ARG A 36 12.86 -18.95 -8.63
CA ARG A 36 13.80 -17.95 -9.12
C ARG A 36 14.80 -17.62 -8.04
N SER A 37 16.08 -17.54 -8.41
CA SER A 37 17.06 -16.83 -7.59
C SER A 37 16.72 -15.34 -7.59
N ASP A 38 17.01 -14.67 -6.48
CA ASP A 38 16.80 -13.24 -6.32
C ASP A 38 18.05 -12.58 -5.72
N ARG A 39 18.07 -11.25 -5.70
CA ARG A 39 19.23 -10.46 -5.22
C ARG A 39 19.54 -10.67 -3.73
N THR A 40 18.59 -11.19 -2.94
CA THR A 40 18.78 -11.42 -1.49
C THR A 40 19.43 -12.76 -1.19
N GLY A 41 19.43 -13.70 -2.14
CA GLY A 41 19.95 -15.06 -1.95
C GLY A 41 18.97 -16.03 -1.27
N VAL A 42 17.78 -15.56 -0.86
CA VAL A 42 16.72 -16.40 -0.27
C VAL A 42 16.02 -17.24 -1.34
N GLY A 43 15.87 -16.68 -2.54
CA GLY A 43 15.08 -17.24 -3.62
C GLY A 43 13.58 -17.06 -3.40
N THR A 44 12.84 -17.16 -4.50
CA THR A 44 11.39 -16.91 -4.51
C THR A 44 10.67 -17.92 -5.40
N ARG A 45 9.39 -18.15 -5.13
CA ARG A 45 8.44 -18.67 -6.12
C ARG A 45 7.65 -17.51 -6.68
N SER A 46 7.53 -17.44 -8.00
CA SER A 46 6.95 -16.26 -8.67
C SER A 46 5.95 -16.62 -9.77
N VAL A 47 4.96 -15.76 -9.96
CA VAL A 47 4.12 -15.68 -11.18
C VAL A 47 4.20 -14.27 -11.75
N PHE A 48 4.12 -14.15 -13.07
CA PHE A 48 4.19 -12.85 -13.75
C PHE A 48 2.81 -12.45 -14.26
N GLY A 49 2.32 -11.29 -13.80
CA GLY A 49 0.99 -10.79 -14.11
C GLY A 49 -0.09 -11.38 -13.21
N ALA A 50 -0.61 -10.55 -12.32
CA ALA A 50 -1.81 -10.85 -11.52
C ALA A 50 -2.59 -9.56 -11.24
N GLN A 51 -3.85 -9.70 -10.86
CA GLN A 51 -4.69 -8.56 -10.47
C GLN A 51 -5.65 -8.98 -9.37
N MET A 52 -5.84 -8.10 -8.39
CA MET A 52 -6.86 -8.21 -7.34
C MET A 52 -7.73 -6.95 -7.37
N ARG A 53 -8.97 -7.05 -6.92
CA ARG A 53 -9.92 -5.93 -6.80
C ARG A 53 -10.58 -5.96 -5.42
N PHE A 54 -10.68 -4.80 -4.80
CA PHE A 54 -11.26 -4.62 -3.47
C PHE A 54 -12.35 -3.56 -3.52
N ASP A 55 -13.54 -3.84 -2.99
CA ASP A 55 -14.64 -2.88 -2.85
C ASP A 55 -14.46 -2.02 -1.60
N LEU A 56 -14.24 -0.72 -1.80
CA LEU A 56 -14.01 0.23 -0.71
C LEU A 56 -15.30 0.87 -0.19
N ARG A 57 -16.47 0.63 -0.78
CA ARG A 57 -17.70 1.37 -0.47
C ARG A 57 -18.19 1.16 0.96
N ASN A 58 -18.03 -0.07 1.47
CA ASN A 58 -18.56 -0.48 2.78
C ASN A 58 -17.53 -1.17 3.68
N SER A 59 -16.27 -1.25 3.23
CA SER A 59 -15.20 -1.95 3.93
C SER A 59 -13.83 -1.33 3.64
N PHE A 60 -12.86 -1.61 4.50
CA PHE A 60 -11.47 -1.22 4.33
C PHE A 60 -10.60 -2.48 4.23
N PRO A 61 -9.92 -2.74 3.10
CA PRO A 61 -9.23 -4.00 2.83
C PRO A 61 -7.94 -4.12 3.63
N LEU A 62 -8.09 -4.45 4.92
CA LEU A 62 -7.01 -4.76 5.84
C LEU A 62 -7.12 -6.23 6.23
N LEU A 63 -6.15 -7.02 5.77
CA LEU A 63 -6.19 -8.49 5.92
C LEU A 63 -6.54 -8.93 7.34
N THR A 64 -7.38 -9.95 7.41
CA THR A 64 -7.89 -10.49 8.66
C THR A 64 -7.28 -11.85 8.98
N THR A 65 -6.84 -12.62 7.99
CA THR A 65 -6.11 -13.89 8.17
C THR A 65 -4.74 -13.72 8.83
N LYS A 66 -4.20 -12.50 8.91
CA LYS A 66 -3.10 -12.12 9.80
C LYS A 66 -3.23 -10.67 10.25
N ARG A 67 -2.73 -10.36 11.44
CA ARG A 67 -2.67 -8.97 11.93
C ARG A 67 -1.68 -8.15 11.11
N VAL A 68 -2.16 -7.09 10.47
CA VAL A 68 -1.36 -6.09 9.76
C VAL A 68 -1.06 -4.91 10.68
N PHE A 69 0.15 -4.34 10.62
CA PHE A 69 0.54 -3.22 11.47
C PHE A 69 -0.03 -1.89 10.94
N TRP A 70 -1.32 -1.66 11.19
CA TRP A 70 -2.09 -0.51 10.69
C TRP A 70 -1.40 0.85 10.88
N ARG A 71 -0.85 1.11 12.08
CA ARG A 71 -0.19 2.40 12.35
C ARG A 71 0.98 2.68 11.42
N ALA A 72 1.76 1.64 11.08
CA ALA A 72 2.87 1.79 10.14
C ALA A 72 2.38 2.10 8.72
N VAL A 73 1.31 1.43 8.25
CA VAL A 73 0.68 1.71 6.95
C VAL A 73 0.27 3.19 6.83
N ALA A 74 -0.48 3.69 7.82
CA ALA A 74 -1.01 5.04 7.78
C ALA A 74 0.10 6.10 7.89
N GLU A 75 1.04 5.94 8.83
CA GLU A 75 2.13 6.91 9.04
C GLU A 75 3.13 6.93 7.87
N GLU A 76 3.39 5.79 7.22
CA GLU A 76 4.19 5.75 6.00
C GLU A 76 3.50 6.48 4.84
N LEU A 77 2.19 6.26 4.65
CA LEU A 77 1.44 6.98 3.62
C LEU A 77 1.48 8.49 3.87
N LEU A 78 1.27 8.94 5.11
CA LEU A 78 1.38 10.35 5.48
C LEU A 78 2.79 10.89 5.21
N TRP A 79 3.84 10.09 5.47
CA TRP A 79 5.22 10.43 5.14
C TRP A 79 5.41 10.61 3.62
N PHE A 80 4.84 9.74 2.78
CA PHE A 80 4.83 9.91 1.31
C PHE A 80 4.07 11.17 0.89
N VAL A 81 2.88 11.40 1.43
CA VAL A 81 2.05 12.60 1.13
C VAL A 81 2.84 13.87 1.41
N HIS A 82 3.61 13.93 2.50
CA HIS A 82 4.44 15.08 2.85
C HIS A 82 5.76 15.20 2.05
N GLY A 83 5.96 14.35 1.04
CA GLY A 83 7.16 14.40 0.20
C GLY A 83 8.44 13.98 0.93
N LYS A 84 8.33 13.32 2.09
CA LYS A 84 9.49 13.00 2.92
C LYS A 84 10.30 11.84 2.35
N THR A 85 11.60 11.87 2.65
CA THR A 85 12.59 10.86 2.24
C THR A 85 13.54 10.46 3.36
N ASP A 86 13.41 11.06 4.56
CA ASP A 86 14.18 10.70 5.75
C ASP A 86 13.46 9.61 6.56
N ALA A 87 14.06 8.42 6.63
CA ALA A 87 13.56 7.30 7.43
C ALA A 87 13.53 7.61 8.93
N LYS A 88 14.36 8.54 9.43
CA LYS A 88 14.40 8.92 10.85
C LYS A 88 13.07 9.47 11.35
N ILE A 89 12.30 10.13 10.47
CA ILE A 89 10.95 10.64 10.81
C ILE A 89 10.01 9.51 11.21
N LEU A 90 10.12 8.34 10.57
CA LEU A 90 9.34 7.16 10.92
C LEU A 90 9.93 6.46 12.17
N GLN A 91 11.25 6.40 12.29
CA GLN A 91 11.93 5.83 13.46
C GLN A 91 11.59 6.59 14.76
N GLU A 92 11.51 7.92 14.72
CA GLU A 92 11.05 8.76 15.82
C GLU A 92 9.63 8.42 16.29
N LYS A 93 8.81 7.86 15.38
CA LYS A 93 7.46 7.36 15.68
C LYS A 93 7.44 5.87 16.07
N ASN A 94 8.61 5.25 16.23
CA ASN A 94 8.83 3.82 16.46
C ASN A 94 8.30 2.95 15.31
N ILE A 95 8.56 3.37 14.07
CA ILE A 95 8.19 2.67 12.84
C ILE A 95 9.46 2.41 12.03
N HIS A 96 9.81 1.14 11.92
CA HIS A 96 11.13 0.67 11.47
C HIS A 96 11.10 -0.05 10.11
N ILE A 97 10.06 0.20 9.30
CA ILE A 97 9.83 -0.50 8.03
C ILE A 97 10.88 -0.17 6.95
N TRP A 98 11.62 0.95 7.11
CA TRP A 98 12.67 1.40 6.20
C TRP A 98 14.09 1.15 6.72
N ASP A 99 14.26 0.57 7.91
CA ASP A 99 15.57 0.41 8.57
C ASP A 99 16.54 -0.43 7.74
N GLY A 100 16.04 -1.51 7.14
CA GLY A 100 16.82 -2.39 6.27
C GLY A 100 17.36 -1.71 5.02
N ASN A 101 16.78 -0.58 4.61
CA ASN A 101 17.17 0.18 3.41
C ASN A 101 17.80 1.54 3.71
N SER A 102 17.92 1.93 4.98
CA SER A 102 18.37 3.28 5.38
C SER A 102 19.61 3.30 6.26
N ASN A 103 20.03 2.16 6.81
CA ASN A 103 21.24 2.06 7.62
C ASN A 103 22.52 2.29 6.79
N ARG A 104 23.60 2.69 7.47
CA ARG A 104 24.90 3.01 6.86
C ARG A 104 25.44 1.89 5.97
N GLU A 105 25.42 0.65 6.45
CA GLU A 105 25.94 -0.50 5.70
C GLU A 105 25.20 -0.71 4.38
N PHE A 106 23.87 -0.60 4.38
CA PHE A 106 23.07 -0.73 3.17
C PHE A 106 23.33 0.40 2.18
N LEU A 107 23.37 1.65 2.64
CA LEU A 107 23.65 2.81 1.79
C LEU A 107 25.05 2.72 1.15
N ASP A 108 26.06 2.26 1.89
CA ASP A 108 27.40 2.03 1.36
C ASP A 108 27.43 0.94 0.28
N LYS A 109 26.71 -0.17 0.49
CA LYS A 109 26.55 -1.23 -0.52
C LYS A 109 25.88 -0.74 -1.81
N CYS A 110 24.99 0.25 -1.69
CA CYS A 110 24.36 0.91 -2.84
C CYS A 110 25.23 2.00 -3.50
N GLY A 111 26.43 2.27 -2.96
CA GLY A 111 27.34 3.30 -3.48
C GLY A 111 27.05 4.72 -2.99
N PHE A 112 26.24 4.89 -1.94
CA PHE A 112 25.86 6.17 -1.37
C PHE A 112 26.70 6.55 -0.14
N SER A 113 28.03 6.46 -0.23
CA SER A 113 28.96 6.72 0.90
C SER A 113 28.80 8.10 1.53
N ASP A 114 28.46 9.11 0.72
CA ASP A 114 28.37 10.51 1.15
C ASP A 114 26.95 10.91 1.61
N ARG A 115 25.99 9.98 1.51
CA ARG A 115 24.59 10.20 1.90
C ARG A 115 24.43 9.99 3.41
N GLU A 116 23.65 10.84 4.09
CA GLU A 116 23.41 10.66 5.52
C GLU A 116 22.61 9.37 5.79
N GLU A 117 22.90 8.68 6.90
CA GLU A 117 22.06 7.57 7.36
C GLU A 117 20.62 8.04 7.57
N GLY A 118 19.64 7.27 7.09
CA GLY A 118 18.23 7.66 7.06
C GLY A 118 17.78 8.29 5.73
N ASP A 119 18.69 8.89 4.95
CA ASP A 119 18.34 9.49 3.65
C ASP A 119 18.14 8.38 2.59
N LEU A 120 16.89 8.19 2.16
CA LEU A 120 16.52 7.17 1.18
C LEU A 120 16.73 7.62 -0.28
N GLY A 121 17.12 8.88 -0.51
CA GLY A 121 17.16 9.48 -1.84
C GLY A 121 15.77 9.91 -2.33
N PRO A 122 15.62 10.21 -3.63
CA PRO A 122 14.38 10.71 -4.22
C PRO A 122 13.31 9.61 -4.41
N VAL A 123 12.91 8.93 -3.33
CA VAL A 123 11.92 7.84 -3.32
C VAL A 123 10.47 8.35 -3.47
N TYR A 124 9.47 7.53 -3.12
CA TYR A 124 8.05 7.75 -3.43
C TYR A 124 7.54 9.17 -3.16
N GLY A 125 7.64 9.66 -1.92
CA GLY A 125 7.10 10.97 -1.55
C GLY A 125 7.72 12.09 -2.38
N PHE A 126 9.04 12.05 -2.58
CA PHE A 126 9.73 13.01 -3.44
C PHE A 126 9.20 12.98 -4.87
N GLN A 127 9.01 11.79 -5.46
CA GLN A 127 8.45 11.69 -6.80
C GLN A 127 6.98 12.16 -6.84
N TRP A 128 6.20 12.01 -5.76
CA TRP A 128 4.82 12.46 -5.73
C TRP A 128 4.69 13.99 -5.67
N ARG A 129 5.59 14.66 -4.95
CA ARG A 129 5.50 16.11 -4.68
C ARG A 129 6.47 16.96 -5.52
N HIS A 130 7.56 16.36 -6.01
CA HIS A 130 8.71 17.06 -6.58
C HIS A 130 9.28 16.33 -7.82
N PHE A 131 8.42 15.69 -8.64
CA PHE A 131 8.89 14.91 -9.78
C PHE A 131 9.74 15.75 -10.74
N GLY A 132 10.96 15.29 -11.03
CA GLY A 132 11.91 15.98 -11.91
C GLY A 132 12.72 17.10 -11.24
N ALA A 133 12.52 17.39 -9.96
CA ALA A 133 13.42 18.25 -9.20
C ALA A 133 14.78 17.56 -8.97
N LYS A 134 15.85 18.35 -8.87
CA LYS A 134 17.18 17.81 -8.57
C LYS A 134 17.28 17.51 -7.07
N TYR A 135 17.35 16.24 -6.72
CA TYR A 135 17.57 15.81 -5.34
C TYR A 135 18.91 16.31 -4.79
N ARG A 136 18.90 16.75 -3.54
CA ARG A 136 20.07 17.22 -2.78
C ARG A 136 20.31 16.35 -1.56
N ASN A 137 19.42 16.40 -0.57
CA ASN A 137 19.39 15.55 0.62
C ASN A 137 17.97 15.46 1.22
N CYS A 138 17.76 14.61 2.22
CA CYS A 138 16.45 14.39 2.84
C CYS A 138 15.95 15.52 3.78
N LYS A 139 16.80 16.50 4.11
CA LYS A 139 16.51 17.61 5.04
C LYS A 139 16.24 18.93 4.32
N ASP A 140 16.67 19.06 3.08
CA ASP A 140 16.42 20.24 2.26
C ASP A 140 14.92 20.45 2.00
N SER A 141 14.54 21.72 1.83
CA SER A 141 13.23 22.06 1.28
C SER A 141 13.28 22.02 -0.24
N TYR A 142 12.33 21.31 -0.84
CA TYR A 142 12.09 21.27 -2.29
C TYR A 142 10.81 22.01 -2.68
N LYS A 143 10.36 22.93 -1.82
CA LYS A 143 9.13 23.68 -2.05
C LYS A 143 9.21 24.38 -3.41
N ASP A 144 8.14 24.27 -4.18
CA ASP A 144 8.01 24.87 -5.52
C ASP A 144 9.01 24.32 -6.56
N GLU A 145 9.70 23.21 -6.27
CA GLU A 145 10.57 22.50 -7.22
C GLU A 145 9.89 21.24 -7.77
N GLY A 146 10.06 21.00 -9.07
CA GLY A 146 9.53 19.82 -9.76
C GLY A 146 8.03 19.91 -10.04
N ILE A 147 7.42 18.75 -10.28
CA ILE A 147 5.97 18.61 -10.52
C ILE A 147 5.32 17.97 -9.30
N ASP A 148 4.36 18.66 -8.70
CA ASP A 148 3.50 18.12 -7.64
C ASP A 148 2.37 17.29 -8.26
N GLN A 149 2.66 16.00 -8.51
CA GLN A 149 1.71 15.07 -9.13
C GLN A 149 0.51 14.81 -8.22
N LEU A 150 0.71 14.73 -6.90
CA LEU A 150 -0.39 14.49 -5.96
C LEU A 150 -1.40 15.64 -6.00
N GLN A 151 -0.91 16.89 -5.99
CA GLN A 151 -1.77 18.06 -6.12
C GLN A 151 -2.46 18.12 -7.49
N GLN A 152 -1.74 17.83 -8.59
CA GLN A 152 -2.35 17.75 -9.93
C GLN A 152 -3.47 16.71 -10.02
N VAL A 153 -3.31 15.54 -9.39
CA VAL A 153 -4.37 14.52 -9.29
C VAL A 153 -5.59 15.08 -8.58
N ILE A 154 -5.41 15.67 -7.40
CA ILE A 154 -6.50 16.24 -6.59
C ILE A 154 -7.23 17.36 -7.37
N ASP A 155 -6.48 18.25 -7.99
CA ASP A 155 -7.04 19.36 -8.77
C ASP A 155 -7.78 18.87 -10.02
N THR A 156 -7.26 17.83 -10.68
CA THR A 156 -7.93 17.24 -11.85
C THR A 156 -9.22 16.54 -11.43
N ILE A 157 -9.24 15.82 -10.32
CA ILE A 157 -10.46 15.19 -9.78
C ILE A 157 -11.53 16.24 -9.49
N ARG A 158 -11.17 17.38 -8.89
CA ARG A 158 -12.12 18.47 -8.58
C ARG A 158 -12.66 19.16 -9.83
N ASN A 159 -11.79 19.44 -10.81
CA ASN A 159 -12.12 20.35 -11.90
C ASN A 159 -12.46 19.64 -13.22
N ASN A 160 -11.97 18.42 -13.43
CA ASN A 160 -12.18 17.61 -14.63
C ASN A 160 -12.25 16.11 -14.28
N PRO A 161 -13.24 15.66 -13.49
CA PRO A 161 -13.30 14.29 -12.97
C PRO A 161 -13.36 13.19 -14.05
N ASN A 162 -13.85 13.52 -15.25
CA ASN A 162 -13.93 12.59 -16.38
C ASN A 162 -12.60 12.46 -17.16
N ASP A 163 -11.54 13.15 -16.71
CA ASP A 163 -10.23 13.05 -17.34
C ASP A 163 -9.70 11.60 -17.25
N ARG A 164 -9.09 11.14 -18.34
CA ARG A 164 -8.54 9.78 -18.45
C ARG A 164 -7.03 9.72 -18.16
N ARG A 165 -6.47 10.82 -17.66
CA ARG A 165 -5.03 11.04 -17.42
C ARG A 165 -4.72 11.34 -15.95
N ILE A 166 -5.66 11.07 -15.04
CA ILE A 166 -5.48 11.27 -13.60
C ILE A 166 -4.50 10.18 -13.09
N ILE A 167 -3.20 10.47 -13.18
CA ILE A 167 -2.12 9.51 -12.94
C ILE A 167 -1.08 10.13 -12.02
N MET A 168 -0.50 9.29 -11.15
CA MET A 168 0.66 9.61 -10.34
C MET A 168 1.72 8.50 -10.52
N SER A 169 2.95 8.87 -10.85
CA SER A 169 4.06 7.93 -11.08
C SER A 169 5.21 8.15 -10.10
N ALA A 170 5.67 7.07 -9.48
CA ALA A 170 6.94 7.07 -8.74
C ALA A 170 8.12 6.63 -9.62
N TRP A 171 7.87 6.07 -10.80
CA TRP A 171 8.92 5.53 -11.66
C TRP A 171 9.60 6.62 -12.51
N ASN A 172 10.70 7.17 -12.01
CA ASN A 172 11.53 8.16 -12.69
C ASN A 172 12.88 7.55 -13.11
N PRO A 173 13.11 7.24 -14.40
CA PRO A 173 14.36 6.64 -14.89
C PRO A 173 15.63 7.44 -14.56
N VAL A 174 15.54 8.77 -14.46
CA VAL A 174 16.69 9.64 -14.14
C VAL A 174 17.10 9.49 -12.67
N ASP A 175 16.12 9.30 -11.78
CA ASP A 175 16.35 9.28 -10.34
C ASP A 175 16.52 7.87 -9.77
N ILE A 176 16.07 6.81 -10.45
CA ILE A 176 16.20 5.42 -9.98
C ILE A 176 17.63 5.08 -9.49
N PRO A 177 18.72 5.44 -10.19
CA PRO A 177 20.08 5.17 -9.72
C PRO A 177 20.44 5.89 -8.41
N GLN A 178 19.67 6.89 -8.00
CA GLN A 178 19.86 7.66 -6.77
C GLN A 178 18.98 7.15 -5.62
N MET A 179 18.06 6.21 -5.83
CA MET A 179 17.16 5.73 -4.78
C MET A 179 17.78 4.57 -4.00
N ALA A 180 17.63 4.56 -2.67
CA ALA A 180 18.05 3.43 -1.82
C ALA A 180 17.35 2.13 -2.24
N LEU A 181 16.08 2.24 -2.64
CA LEU A 181 15.32 1.14 -3.22
C LEU A 181 14.44 1.68 -4.36
N PRO A 182 14.56 1.15 -5.59
CA PRO A 182 13.68 1.55 -6.67
C PRO A 182 12.20 1.26 -6.37
N PRO A 183 11.25 2.11 -6.78
CA PRO A 183 9.85 2.01 -6.39
C PRO A 183 9.23 0.67 -6.76
N CYS A 184 8.59 -0.02 -5.82
CA CYS A 184 7.82 -1.25 -6.10
C CYS A 184 6.45 -0.90 -6.68
N HIS A 185 5.74 0.03 -6.05
CA HIS A 185 4.48 0.59 -6.52
C HIS A 185 4.77 1.77 -7.47
N CYS A 186 4.69 1.50 -8.77
CA CYS A 186 5.25 2.38 -9.80
C CYS A 186 4.29 3.48 -10.25
N LEU A 187 3.02 3.15 -10.44
CA LEU A 187 2.05 4.05 -11.07
C LEU A 187 0.66 3.79 -10.50
N ALA A 188 -0.03 4.86 -10.10
CA ALA A 188 -1.44 4.84 -9.72
C ALA A 188 -2.25 5.66 -10.72
N GLN A 189 -3.38 5.12 -11.16
CA GLN A 189 -4.37 5.81 -11.98
C GLN A 189 -5.67 5.91 -11.20
N PHE A 190 -6.32 7.07 -11.25
CA PHE A 190 -7.59 7.33 -10.61
C PHE A 190 -8.72 7.43 -11.63
N PHE A 191 -9.91 7.09 -11.19
CA PHE A 191 -11.11 7.08 -12.03
C PHE A 191 -12.31 7.58 -11.22
N VAL A 192 -13.01 8.59 -11.73
CA VAL A 192 -14.22 9.12 -11.10
C VAL A 192 -15.44 8.70 -11.91
N ALA A 193 -16.41 8.07 -11.26
CA ALA A 193 -17.71 7.77 -11.85
C ALA A 193 -18.77 7.64 -10.76
N ASN A 194 -20.02 8.01 -11.04
CA ASN A 194 -21.15 7.84 -10.10
C ASN A 194 -20.93 8.44 -8.70
N GLY A 195 -20.19 9.55 -8.61
CA GLY A 195 -19.82 10.17 -7.34
C GLY A 195 -18.83 9.36 -6.51
N GLU A 196 -18.11 8.43 -7.13
CA GLU A 196 -17.12 7.55 -6.50
C GLU A 196 -15.74 7.74 -7.13
N LEU A 197 -14.70 7.58 -6.31
CA LEU A 197 -13.30 7.59 -6.70
C LEU A 197 -12.72 6.18 -6.57
N SER A 198 -12.29 5.62 -7.69
CA SER A 198 -11.55 4.35 -7.75
C SER A 198 -10.06 4.60 -8.01
N CYS A 199 -9.21 3.66 -7.59
CA CYS A 199 -7.77 3.70 -7.80
C CYS A 199 -7.27 2.37 -8.36
N GLN A 200 -6.48 2.42 -9.44
CA GLN A 200 -5.74 1.29 -9.95
C GLN A 200 -4.24 1.50 -9.72
N LEU A 201 -3.60 0.57 -9.03
CA LEU A 201 -2.15 0.55 -8.81
C LEU A 201 -1.48 -0.50 -9.70
N TYR A 202 -0.39 -0.12 -10.38
CA TYR A 202 0.58 -1.05 -10.94
C TYR A 202 1.81 -1.17 -10.04
N GLN A 203 2.06 -2.36 -9.52
CA GLN A 203 3.22 -2.71 -8.71
C GLN A 203 4.11 -3.71 -9.45
N ARG A 204 5.34 -3.28 -9.81
CA ARG A 204 6.24 -4.10 -10.64
C ARG A 204 6.76 -5.36 -9.95
N SER A 205 6.87 -5.32 -8.61
CA SER A 205 7.46 -6.37 -7.78
C SER A 205 6.71 -6.40 -6.45
N ALA A 206 6.16 -7.56 -6.14
CA ALA A 206 5.14 -7.71 -5.12
C ALA A 206 5.45 -8.92 -4.25
N ASP A 207 6.12 -8.65 -3.12
CA ASP A 207 6.26 -9.63 -2.06
C ASP A 207 4.89 -9.85 -1.40
N MET A 208 4.32 -11.03 -1.64
CA MET A 208 3.02 -11.40 -1.14
C MET A 208 3.00 -11.63 0.37
N GLY A 209 4.15 -11.93 0.99
CA GLY A 209 4.28 -12.20 2.42
C GLY A 209 4.18 -10.95 3.28
N LEU A 210 5.05 -9.98 3.03
CA LEU A 210 5.14 -8.76 3.86
C LEU A 210 4.63 -7.51 3.12
N GLY A 211 5.09 -7.27 1.89
CA GLY A 211 4.83 -6.02 1.17
C GLY A 211 3.37 -5.79 0.76
N VAL A 212 2.78 -6.74 0.03
CA VAL A 212 1.44 -6.60 -0.56
C VAL A 212 0.33 -6.29 0.47
N PRO A 213 0.28 -6.93 1.65
CA PRO A 213 -0.67 -6.54 2.71
C PRO A 213 -0.61 -5.05 3.09
N PHE A 214 0.60 -4.47 3.16
CA PHE A 214 0.79 -3.05 3.41
C PHE A 214 0.35 -2.21 2.21
N ASN A 215 0.69 -2.64 1.00
CA ASN A 215 0.38 -1.90 -0.23
C ASN A 215 -1.14 -1.83 -0.49
N ILE A 216 -1.89 -2.91 -0.22
CA ILE A 216 -3.35 -2.92 -0.34
C ILE A 216 -3.97 -1.86 0.58
N ALA A 217 -3.62 -1.91 1.87
CA ALA A 217 -4.16 -0.98 2.85
C ALA A 217 -3.71 0.48 2.60
N SER A 218 -2.46 0.68 2.17
CA SER A 218 -1.90 2.01 1.89
C SER A 218 -2.61 2.70 0.73
N TYR A 219 -2.79 2.03 -0.42
CA TYR A 219 -3.45 2.65 -1.57
C TYR A 219 -4.97 2.70 -1.43
N ALA A 220 -5.59 1.77 -0.67
CA ALA A 220 -6.97 1.95 -0.24
C ALA A 220 -7.10 3.22 0.62
N LEU A 221 -6.23 3.43 1.62
CA LEU A 221 -6.25 4.63 2.46
C LEU A 221 -6.03 5.92 1.65
N LEU A 222 -5.10 5.93 0.70
CA LEU A 222 -4.90 7.07 -0.21
C LEU A 222 -6.18 7.40 -0.99
N THR A 223 -6.88 6.36 -1.48
CA THR A 223 -8.15 6.52 -2.18
C THR A 223 -9.23 7.13 -1.27
N TYR A 224 -9.33 6.64 -0.03
CA TYR A 224 -10.21 7.23 0.98
C TYR A 224 -9.88 8.70 1.26
N MET A 225 -8.60 9.04 1.45
CA MET A 225 -8.16 10.41 1.73
C MET A 225 -8.49 11.37 0.58
N ILE A 226 -8.18 10.98 -0.66
CA ILE A 226 -8.46 11.81 -1.84
C ILE A 226 -9.97 11.95 -2.05
N ALA A 227 -10.73 10.85 -1.94
CA ALA A 227 -12.19 10.89 -2.06
C ALA A 227 -12.80 11.87 -1.03
N HIS A 228 -12.37 11.78 0.23
CA HIS A 228 -12.82 12.66 1.32
C HIS A 228 -12.63 14.15 1.02
N ILE A 229 -11.42 14.56 0.61
CA ILE A 229 -11.14 15.98 0.36
C ILE A 229 -11.69 16.50 -0.97
N THR A 230 -12.20 15.61 -1.82
CA THR A 230 -12.83 15.94 -3.11
C THR A 230 -14.34 15.73 -3.10
N ASP A 231 -14.92 15.53 -1.92
CA ASP A 231 -16.36 15.33 -1.71
C ASP A 231 -16.94 14.14 -2.54
N LEU A 232 -16.11 13.09 -2.72
CA LEU A 232 -16.46 11.82 -3.38
C LEU A 232 -16.51 10.67 -2.37
N ARG A 233 -17.15 9.57 -2.75
CA ARG A 233 -17.11 8.31 -1.99
C ARG A 233 -15.99 7.39 -2.50
N PRO A 234 -15.37 6.54 -1.68
CA PRO A 234 -14.48 5.49 -2.17
C PRO A 234 -15.23 4.49 -3.07
N GLY A 235 -14.63 4.15 -4.21
CA GLY A 235 -15.12 3.15 -5.16
C GLY A 235 -14.35 1.84 -5.06
N ASP A 236 -13.63 1.46 -6.11
CA ASP A 236 -12.82 0.23 -6.15
C ASP A 236 -11.33 0.55 -6.00
N PHE A 237 -10.60 -0.34 -5.30
CA PHE A 237 -9.15 -0.42 -5.41
C PHE A 237 -8.76 -1.64 -6.26
N VAL A 238 -8.04 -1.41 -7.35
CA VAL A 238 -7.55 -2.46 -8.25
C VAL A 238 -6.03 -2.56 -8.16
N HIS A 239 -5.51 -3.70 -7.71
CA HIS A 239 -4.09 -3.92 -7.50
C HIS A 239 -3.53 -4.83 -8.60
N THR A 240 -2.80 -4.25 -9.54
CA THR A 240 -2.15 -4.97 -10.65
C THR A 240 -0.69 -5.25 -10.30
N LEU A 241 -0.28 -6.51 -10.38
CA LEU A 241 1.04 -6.99 -9.98
C LEU A 241 1.82 -7.48 -11.20
N GLY A 242 3.07 -7.04 -11.33
CA GLY A 242 4.04 -7.58 -12.27
C GLY A 242 4.60 -8.90 -11.75
N ASP A 243 5.78 -8.85 -11.14
CA ASP A 243 6.43 -9.99 -10.49
C ASP A 243 5.84 -10.24 -9.09
N ALA A 244 4.80 -11.07 -9.02
CA ALA A 244 4.15 -11.47 -7.78
C ALA A 244 4.82 -12.72 -7.23
N HIS A 245 5.41 -12.61 -6.04
CA HIS A 245 6.30 -13.63 -5.51
C HIS A 245 6.13 -13.87 -4.02
N VAL A 246 6.53 -15.08 -3.62
CA VAL A 246 6.65 -15.52 -2.24
C VAL A 246 8.11 -15.88 -2.01
N TYR A 247 8.74 -15.29 -1.01
CA TYR A 247 10.08 -15.72 -0.58
C TYR A 247 10.04 -17.13 -0.02
N ASN A 248 11.09 -17.91 -0.29
CA ASN A 248 11.14 -19.31 0.12
C ASN A 248 11.04 -19.48 1.64
N ASN A 249 11.62 -18.56 2.42
CA ASN A 249 11.52 -18.55 3.88
C ASN A 249 10.13 -18.13 4.41
N HIS A 250 9.22 -17.64 3.57
CA HIS A 250 7.85 -17.28 3.95
C HIS A 250 6.82 -18.39 3.65
N ILE A 251 7.19 -19.44 2.91
CA ILE A 251 6.24 -20.45 2.42
C ILE A 251 5.49 -21.13 3.56
N GLU A 252 6.15 -21.57 4.62
CA GLU A 252 5.49 -22.27 5.73
C GLU A 252 4.57 -21.34 6.53
N ALA A 253 4.99 -20.11 6.77
CA ALA A 253 4.17 -19.07 7.40
C ALA A 253 2.91 -18.76 6.57
N LEU A 254 3.05 -18.72 5.24
CA LEU A 254 1.94 -18.48 4.33
C LEU A 254 1.01 -19.70 4.22
N LYS A 255 1.53 -20.93 4.27
CA LYS A 255 0.70 -22.14 4.39
C LYS A 255 -0.14 -22.12 5.66
N GLU A 256 0.42 -21.68 6.79
CA GLU A 256 -0.36 -21.46 8.01
C GLU A 256 -1.47 -20.41 7.76
N GLN A 257 -1.14 -19.29 7.12
CA GLN A 257 -2.12 -18.24 6.80
C GLN A 257 -3.27 -18.78 5.94
N LEU A 258 -2.96 -19.62 4.93
CA LEU A 258 -3.94 -20.24 4.02
C LEU A 258 -4.92 -21.19 4.72
N THR A 259 -4.65 -21.64 5.95
CA THR A 259 -5.60 -22.46 6.75
C THR A 259 -6.65 -21.62 7.48
N ARG A 260 -6.51 -20.29 7.50
CA ARG A 260 -7.39 -19.38 8.24
C ARG A 260 -8.50 -18.88 7.32
N GLU A 261 -9.75 -19.04 7.74
CA GLU A 261 -10.90 -18.47 7.04
C GLU A 261 -10.87 -16.94 7.14
N PRO A 262 -10.95 -16.20 6.03
CA PRO A 262 -11.10 -14.75 6.07
C PRO A 262 -12.31 -14.30 6.90
N ARG A 263 -12.12 -13.27 7.72
CA ARG A 263 -13.21 -12.59 8.42
C ARG A 263 -13.64 -11.36 7.62
N ALA A 264 -14.78 -10.79 7.98
CA ALA A 264 -15.22 -9.52 7.46
C ALA A 264 -14.12 -8.45 7.66
N PHE A 265 -13.85 -7.67 6.62
CA PHE A 265 -12.96 -6.53 6.73
C PHE A 265 -13.49 -5.47 7.72
N PRO A 266 -12.59 -4.70 8.35
CA PRO A 266 -13.00 -3.56 9.16
C PRO A 266 -13.62 -2.46 8.30
N LYS A 267 -14.19 -1.46 8.97
CA LYS A 267 -14.54 -0.18 8.35
C LYS A 267 -13.52 0.88 8.72
N LEU A 268 -13.22 1.79 7.80
CA LEU A 268 -12.40 2.96 8.06
C LEU A 268 -13.29 4.19 8.20
N LEU A 269 -13.21 4.87 9.34
CA LEU A 269 -13.83 6.16 9.58
C LEU A 269 -12.75 7.26 9.57
N ILE A 270 -12.98 8.31 8.78
CA ILE A 270 -12.24 9.57 8.86
C ILE A 270 -13.02 10.49 9.80
N LYS A 271 -12.46 10.78 10.98
CA LYS A 271 -13.18 11.44 12.08
C LYS A 271 -13.37 12.94 11.90
N ARG A 272 -12.57 13.57 11.04
CA ARG A 272 -12.54 15.03 10.85
C ARG A 272 -12.78 15.37 9.39
N GLU A 273 -13.63 16.38 9.16
CA GLU A 273 -13.72 17.00 7.84
C GLU A 273 -12.46 17.81 7.55
N LEU A 274 -11.80 17.47 6.45
CA LEU A 274 -10.53 18.03 6.03
C LEU A 274 -10.66 18.44 4.57
N LYS A 275 -9.91 19.48 4.16
CA LYS A 275 -9.94 20.00 2.78
C LYS A 275 -8.58 19.90 2.07
N CYS A 276 -7.49 19.75 2.82
CA CYS A 276 -6.14 19.54 2.31
C CYS A 276 -5.63 18.13 2.67
N ILE A 277 -4.87 17.51 1.78
CA ILE A 277 -4.39 16.14 1.97
C ILE A 277 -3.26 16.06 3.01
N GLU A 278 -2.55 17.17 3.23
CA GLU A 278 -1.48 17.32 4.20
C GLU A 278 -1.99 17.46 5.64
N ASP A 279 -3.25 17.84 5.83
CA ASP A 279 -3.82 18.08 7.17
C ASP A 279 -4.15 16.78 7.91
N PHE A 280 -4.11 15.64 7.22
CA PHE A 280 -4.35 14.34 7.83
C PHE A 280 -3.23 13.95 8.80
N THR A 281 -3.64 13.43 9.94
CA THR A 281 -2.77 12.80 10.92
C THR A 281 -3.28 11.40 11.22
N PHE A 282 -2.44 10.53 11.80
CA PHE A 282 -2.87 9.18 12.19
C PHE A 282 -4.12 9.20 13.10
N LYS A 283 -4.27 10.25 13.92
CA LYS A 283 -5.42 10.40 14.82
C LYS A 283 -6.73 10.66 14.09
N ASP A 284 -6.72 11.02 12.81
CA ASP A 284 -7.94 11.24 12.03
C ASP A 284 -8.57 9.91 11.55
N PHE A 285 -7.84 8.80 11.62
CA PHE A 285 -8.29 7.49 11.17
C PHE A 285 -8.75 6.61 12.34
N GLU A 286 -9.90 5.98 12.20
CA GLU A 286 -10.42 4.98 13.13
C GLU A 286 -10.82 3.71 12.38
N LEU A 287 -10.28 2.58 12.81
CA LEU A 287 -10.71 1.26 12.32
C LEU A 287 -11.78 0.70 13.24
N ILE A 288 -12.94 0.43 12.68
CA ILE A 288 -14.08 -0.15 13.37
C ILE A 288 -14.13 -1.64 13.02
N ASP A 289 -14.32 -2.49 14.03
CA ASP A 289 -14.47 -3.94 13.90
C ASP A 289 -13.27 -4.69 13.28
N TYR A 290 -12.04 -4.19 13.44
CA TYR A 290 -10.84 -4.91 13.02
C TYR A 290 -10.51 -6.09 13.95
N ASN A 291 -11.00 -7.28 13.58
CA ASN A 291 -10.88 -8.50 14.37
C ASN A 291 -10.01 -9.58 13.66
N PRO A 292 -8.70 -9.35 13.41
CA PRO A 292 -7.86 -10.29 12.70
C PRO A 292 -7.46 -11.50 13.56
N TYR A 293 -6.97 -12.54 12.90
CA TYR A 293 -6.17 -13.60 13.52
C TYR A 293 -4.85 -13.05 14.08
N PRO A 294 -4.16 -13.79 14.97
CA PRO A 294 -2.85 -13.40 15.49
C PRO A 294 -1.82 -13.12 14.40
N LYS A 295 -0.80 -12.33 14.75
CA LYS A 295 0.36 -12.06 13.90
C LYS A 295 0.99 -13.40 13.46
N ILE A 296 1.38 -13.47 12.19
CA ILE A 296 2.29 -14.49 11.67
C ILE A 296 3.64 -13.79 11.49
N SER A 297 4.70 -14.37 12.02
CA SER A 297 6.05 -13.85 11.84
C SER A 297 6.61 -14.35 10.51
N MET A 298 7.18 -13.43 9.73
CA MET A 298 7.91 -13.67 8.50
C MET A 298 9.18 -12.80 8.57
N GLU A 299 10.30 -13.36 8.13
CA GLU A 299 11.62 -12.72 8.18
C GLU A 299 12.00 -12.03 6.87
#